data_AF-A0A372ZYS5-F1
#
_entry.id   AF-A0A372ZYS5-F1
#
_cell.length_a   1.000
_cell.length_b   1.000
_cell.length_c   1.000
_cell.angle_alpha   90.00
_cell.angle_beta   90.00
_cell.angle_gamma   90.00
#
_symmetry.space_group_name_H-M   'P 1'
#
loop_
_entity.id
_entity.type
_entity.pdbx_description
1 polymer ?
#
loop_
_entity_poly.entity_id
_entity_poly.type
_entity_poly.pdbx_seq_one_letter_code
_entity_poly.pdbx_strand_id
1 'polypeptide(L)'
;MLTLHRAAFVLPDPADPTAPSIADGAVVVRGELVEAVGPYGELAAGYPGARVRDWGAAVLAPGLRNPYGHWLLERAYHPDPREEVGVEPVADGLAGSTDEARCGASARRGLQRMLGYGVTAVAGPFERASVRTAVARSGVVGLPGSAVSSAVASAVSSGGVDGGPEGSGPLDGGARPLDPLAVLPFAEAVYGRVAVGGRADFAVFATAAVVGGGGAQPVAGGCLATVLGGRLVYRRR
;
A
#
# COMPACT_ATOMS: atom_id res chain seq x y z
N MET A 1 1.03 -15.22 19.37
CA MET A 1 -0.05 -15.94 18.66
C MET A 1 0.49 -16.40 17.32
N LEU A 2 0.23 -17.66 16.97
CA LEU A 2 0.64 -18.27 15.70
C LEU A 2 -0.57 -18.31 14.76
N THR A 3 -0.46 -17.69 13.59
CA THR A 3 -1.55 -17.60 12.60
C THR A 3 -1.05 -18.09 11.25
N LEU A 4 -1.86 -18.86 10.55
CA LEU A 4 -1.59 -19.31 9.19
C LEU A 4 -2.58 -18.63 8.25
N HIS A 5 -2.08 -17.86 7.28
CA HIS A 5 -2.89 -17.19 6.26
C HIS A 5 -2.79 -17.99 4.96
N ARG A 6 -3.89 -18.63 4.54
CA ARG A 6 -3.98 -19.41 3.30
C ARG A 6 -4.65 -18.59 2.20
N ALA A 7 -4.12 -18.67 0.99
CA ALA A 7 -4.70 -18.07 -0.20
C ALA A 7 -4.51 -19.00 -1.41
N ALA A 8 -5.32 -18.83 -2.45
CA ALA A 8 -5.14 -19.60 -3.69
C ALA A 8 -3.75 -19.38 -4.30
N PHE A 9 -3.19 -18.19 -4.16
CA PHE A 9 -1.81 -17.90 -4.52
C PHE A 9 -1.12 -17.07 -3.44
N VAL A 10 0.11 -17.44 -3.10
CA VAL A 10 1.07 -16.58 -2.39
C VAL A 10 2.14 -16.14 -3.37
N LEU A 11 2.37 -14.83 -3.46
CA LEU A 11 3.42 -14.21 -4.27
C LEU A 11 4.44 -13.57 -3.33
N PRO A 12 5.51 -14.27 -2.93
CA PRO A 12 6.43 -13.78 -1.90
C PRO A 12 7.20 -12.53 -2.32
N ASP A 13 7.59 -12.44 -3.59
CA ASP A 13 8.41 -11.36 -4.12
C ASP A 13 7.97 -10.96 -5.55
N PRO A 14 6.82 -10.27 -5.71
CA PRO A 14 6.26 -9.96 -7.02
C PRO A 14 7.09 -8.98 -7.87
N ALA A 15 8.07 -8.30 -7.25
CA ALA A 15 8.97 -7.39 -7.95
C ALA A 15 10.08 -8.14 -8.71
N ASP A 16 10.40 -9.37 -8.28
CA ASP A 16 11.31 -10.26 -8.99
C ASP A 16 10.50 -11.16 -9.96
N PRO A 17 10.61 -10.98 -11.29
CA PRO A 17 9.86 -11.79 -12.25
C PRO A 17 10.28 -13.26 -12.26
N THR A 18 11.41 -13.61 -11.63
CA THR A 18 11.90 -14.99 -11.50
C THR A 18 11.42 -15.66 -10.21
N ALA A 19 10.87 -14.90 -9.26
CA ALA A 19 10.38 -15.45 -8.01
C ALA A 19 9.13 -16.31 -8.25
N PRO A 20 9.10 -17.54 -7.72
CA PRO A 20 7.98 -18.45 -7.95
C PRO A 20 6.73 -18.00 -7.20
N SER A 21 5.58 -18.14 -7.86
CA SER A 21 4.29 -18.12 -7.18
C SER A 21 4.02 -19.49 -6.53
N ILE A 22 3.35 -19.46 -5.38
CA ILE A 22 2.99 -20.67 -4.63
C ILE A 22 1.49 -20.87 -4.74
N ALA A 23 1.07 -21.84 -5.54
CA ALA A 23 -0.32 -22.26 -5.64
C ALA A 23 -0.77 -22.98 -4.35
N ASP A 24 -2.01 -22.75 -3.92
CA ASP A 24 -2.53 -23.15 -2.60
C ASP A 24 -1.52 -22.84 -1.49
N GLY A 25 -0.99 -21.61 -1.51
CA GLY A 25 0.08 -21.19 -0.62
C GLY A 25 -0.41 -20.69 0.73
N ALA A 26 0.49 -20.68 1.71
CA ALA A 26 0.26 -20.08 3.00
C ALA A 26 1.47 -19.33 3.56
N VAL A 27 1.18 -18.39 4.47
CA VAL A 27 2.15 -17.65 5.27
C VAL A 27 1.85 -17.87 6.74
N VAL A 28 2.82 -18.40 7.48
CA VAL A 28 2.74 -18.57 8.93
C VAL A 28 3.37 -17.36 9.59
N VAL A 29 2.67 -16.78 10.54
CA VAL A 29 3.06 -15.57 11.27
C VAL A 29 3.14 -15.89 12.76
N ARG A 30 4.28 -15.58 13.37
CA ARG A 30 4.52 -15.67 14.81
C ARG A 30 4.84 -14.28 15.36
N GLY A 31 3.89 -13.71 16.11
CA GLY A 31 4.05 -12.34 16.61
C GLY A 31 4.08 -11.36 15.44
N GLU A 32 5.19 -10.67 15.24
CA GLU A 32 5.35 -9.67 14.18
C GLU A 32 6.12 -10.18 12.96
N LEU A 33 6.56 -11.44 12.99
CA LEU A 33 7.46 -12.02 11.99
C LEU A 33 6.79 -13.12 11.18
N VAL A 34 7.24 -13.25 9.94
CA VAL A 34 6.96 -14.39 9.08
C VAL A 34 7.82 -15.57 9.55
N GLU A 35 7.15 -16.63 10.02
CA GLU A 35 7.79 -17.87 10.47
C GLU A 35 8.08 -18.80 9.28
N ALA A 36 7.14 -18.91 8.34
CA ALA A 36 7.24 -19.81 7.19
C ALA A 36 6.39 -19.31 6.02
N VAL A 37 6.82 -19.62 4.81
CA VAL A 37 6.10 -19.38 3.54
C VAL A 37 6.25 -20.63 2.69
N GLY A 38 5.15 -21.12 2.11
CA GLY A 38 5.17 -22.41 1.42
C GLY A 38 3.77 -22.94 1.08
N PRO A 39 3.68 -24.16 0.53
CA PRO A 39 2.41 -24.81 0.25
C PRO A 39 1.58 -25.00 1.53
N TYR A 40 0.26 -24.79 1.44
CA TYR A 40 -0.64 -24.89 2.58
C TYR A 40 -0.59 -26.24 3.27
N GLY A 41 -0.61 -27.34 2.52
CA GLY A 41 -0.63 -28.70 3.09
C GLY A 41 0.58 -28.98 3.99
N GLU A 42 1.77 -28.57 3.55
CA GLU A 42 3.02 -28.73 4.30
C GLU A 42 3.02 -27.86 5.57
N LEU A 43 2.62 -26.59 5.46
CA LEU A 43 2.57 -25.69 6.60
C LEU A 43 1.47 -26.05 7.60
N ALA A 44 0.31 -26.54 7.14
CA ALA A 44 -0.75 -27.00 8.02
C ALA A 44 -0.31 -28.23 8.84
N ALA A 45 0.44 -29.15 8.21
CA ALA A 45 1.00 -30.31 8.90
C ALA A 45 2.13 -29.94 9.88
N GLY A 46 3.00 -28.99 9.49
CA GLY A 46 4.11 -28.52 10.34
C GLY A 46 3.67 -27.62 11.49
N TYR A 47 2.53 -26.95 11.37
CA TYR A 47 2.00 -26.01 12.37
C TYR A 47 0.54 -26.31 12.74
N PRO A 48 0.23 -27.51 13.30
CA PRO A 48 -1.15 -27.96 13.53
C PRO A 48 -1.93 -27.11 14.56
N GLY A 49 -1.23 -26.34 15.40
CA GLY A 49 -1.84 -25.41 16.37
C GLY A 49 -2.01 -23.97 15.85
N ALA A 50 -1.62 -23.67 14.61
CA ALA A 50 -1.76 -22.33 14.06
C ALA A 50 -3.24 -22.01 13.79
N ARG A 51 -3.68 -20.80 14.16
CA ARG A 51 -5.03 -20.35 13.81
C ARG A 51 -5.08 -20.11 12.30
N VAL A 52 -5.86 -20.92 11.59
CA VAL A 52 -6.01 -20.78 10.13
C VAL A 52 -6.94 -19.60 9.78
N ARG A 53 -6.52 -18.82 8.80
CA ARG A 53 -7.30 -17.79 8.10
C ARG A 53 -7.28 -18.13 6.61
N ASP A 54 -8.39 -18.67 6.13
CA ASP A 54 -8.56 -18.97 4.71
C ASP A 54 -9.17 -17.75 3.99
N TRP A 55 -8.50 -17.30 2.93
CA TRP A 55 -8.93 -16.18 2.10
C TRP A 55 -9.52 -16.64 0.75
N GLY A 56 -9.68 -17.96 0.55
CA GLY A 56 -10.30 -18.54 -0.64
C GLY A 56 -9.51 -18.24 -1.92
N ALA A 57 -10.21 -17.87 -2.98
CA ALA A 57 -9.67 -17.58 -4.32
C ALA A 57 -8.88 -16.24 -4.40
N ALA A 58 -8.18 -15.87 -3.34
CA ALA A 58 -7.43 -14.61 -3.25
C ALA A 58 -5.93 -14.80 -3.52
N VAL A 59 -5.25 -13.66 -3.67
CA VAL A 59 -3.79 -13.55 -3.75
C VAL A 59 -3.26 -12.92 -2.48
N LEU A 60 -2.26 -13.53 -1.85
CA LEU A 60 -1.51 -12.93 -0.75
C LEU A 60 -0.14 -12.49 -1.25
N ALA A 61 0.23 -11.24 -0.99
CA ALA A 61 1.49 -10.66 -1.42
C ALA A 61 1.98 -9.58 -0.44
N PRO A 62 3.23 -9.07 -0.56
CA PRO A 62 3.68 -7.92 0.20
C PRO A 62 2.69 -6.76 0.09
N GLY A 63 2.60 -5.95 1.14
CA GLY A 63 1.75 -4.77 1.11
C GLY A 63 2.25 -3.75 0.09
N LEU A 64 1.41 -2.76 -0.22
CA LEU A 64 1.72 -1.77 -1.25
C LEU A 64 2.39 -0.52 -0.66
N ARG A 65 3.17 0.17 -1.50
CA ARG A 65 3.65 1.54 -1.28
C ARG A 65 2.72 2.52 -1.99
N ASN A 66 2.16 3.49 -1.27
CA ASN A 66 1.56 4.65 -1.92
C ASN A 66 2.63 5.71 -2.20
N PRO A 67 2.96 6.01 -3.48
CA PRO A 67 4.00 6.98 -3.85
C PRO A 67 3.59 8.43 -3.60
N TYR A 68 2.29 8.70 -3.40
CA TYR A 68 1.75 10.05 -3.18
C TYR A 68 1.54 10.36 -1.70
N GLY A 69 2.20 9.62 -0.80
CA GLY A 69 2.03 9.76 0.65
C GLY A 69 2.18 11.18 1.16
N HIS A 70 3.24 11.90 0.75
CA HIS A 70 3.45 13.31 1.09
C HIS A 70 2.22 14.18 0.72
N TRP A 71 1.80 14.14 -0.55
CA TRP A 71 0.66 14.94 -1.01
C TRP A 71 -0.64 14.54 -0.31
N LEU A 72 -0.92 13.23 -0.22
CA LEU A 72 -2.14 12.71 0.37
C LEU A 72 -2.25 13.00 1.87
N LEU A 73 -1.14 13.10 2.60
CA LEU A 73 -1.16 13.28 4.05
C LEU A 73 -0.90 14.72 4.50
N GLU A 74 -0.24 15.55 3.68
CA GLU A 74 0.10 16.94 4.06
C GLU A 74 -0.70 18.01 3.31
N ARG A 75 -1.22 17.69 2.12
CA ARG A 75 -1.91 18.67 1.24
C ARG A 75 -3.38 18.36 1.05
N ALA A 76 -3.73 17.09 0.83
CA ALA A 76 -5.12 16.68 0.72
C ALA A 76 -5.81 16.67 2.09
N TYR A 77 -7.08 17.09 2.12
CA TYR A 77 -7.92 16.94 3.30
C TYR A 77 -8.74 15.65 3.20
N HIS A 78 -8.67 14.79 4.21
CA HIS A 78 -9.52 13.61 4.35
C HIS A 78 -10.69 13.98 5.27
N PRO A 79 -11.92 14.15 4.76
CA PRO A 79 -13.04 14.62 5.57
C PRO A 79 -13.40 13.65 6.69
N ASP A 80 -13.85 14.17 7.85
CA ASP A 80 -14.59 13.35 8.81
C ASP A 80 -15.94 12.97 8.19
N PRO A 81 -16.41 11.72 8.33
CA PRO A 81 -17.73 11.32 7.85
C PRO A 81 -18.89 12.20 8.34
N ARG A 82 -18.71 12.93 9.45
CA ARG A 82 -19.71 13.86 10.00
C ARG A 82 -19.80 15.22 9.30
N GLU A 83 -18.83 15.55 8.44
CA GLU A 83 -18.77 16.87 7.79
C GLU A 83 -19.60 16.97 6.50
N GLU A 84 -20.21 15.87 6.02
CA GLU A 84 -21.04 15.84 4.79
C GLU A 84 -20.31 16.31 3.50
N VAL A 85 -18.98 16.46 3.53
CA VAL A 85 -18.12 16.86 2.39
C VAL A 85 -17.86 15.71 1.41
N GLY A 86 -18.22 14.47 1.79
CA GLY A 86 -17.97 13.26 1.02
C GLY A 86 -16.78 12.43 1.52
N VAL A 87 -16.49 11.33 0.81
CA VAL A 87 -15.48 10.35 1.22
C VAL A 87 -14.15 10.51 0.51
N GLU A 88 -14.13 11.21 -0.62
CA GLU A 88 -12.92 11.43 -1.40
C GLU A 88 -11.98 12.46 -0.73
N PRO A 89 -10.66 12.32 -0.89
CA PRO A 89 -9.73 13.36 -0.46
C PRO A 89 -9.99 14.67 -1.20
N VAL A 90 -10.17 15.76 -0.46
CA VAL A 90 -10.29 17.10 -1.03
C VAL A 90 -8.89 17.60 -1.38
N ALA A 91 -8.62 17.71 -2.69
CA ALA A 91 -7.35 18.18 -3.21
C ALA A 91 -6.99 19.55 -2.62
N ASP A 92 -5.75 19.69 -2.14
CA ASP A 92 -5.23 20.91 -1.51
C ASP A 92 -6.10 21.49 -0.37
N GLY A 93 -7.00 20.69 0.21
CA GLY A 93 -7.87 21.13 1.32
C GLY A 93 -7.15 21.45 2.63
N LEU A 94 -5.84 21.19 2.70
CA LEU A 94 -4.93 21.60 3.79
C LEU A 94 -3.89 22.62 3.34
N ALA A 95 -3.91 23.09 2.10
CA ALA A 95 -2.97 24.09 1.62
C ALA A 95 -3.06 25.36 2.48
N GLY A 96 -1.90 25.85 2.94
CA GLY A 96 -1.81 27.01 3.83
C GLY A 96 -2.35 26.79 5.25
N SER A 97 -2.85 25.60 5.60
CA SER A 97 -3.34 25.34 6.96
C SER A 97 -2.18 25.27 7.96
N THR A 98 -2.29 26.01 9.05
CA THR A 98 -1.37 25.99 10.19
C THR A 98 -1.90 25.18 11.39
N ASP A 99 -3.10 24.61 11.27
CA ASP A 99 -3.74 23.82 12.32
C ASP A 99 -3.22 22.38 12.32
N GLU A 100 -2.21 22.12 13.17
CA GLU A 100 -1.61 20.79 13.33
C GLU A 100 -2.61 19.74 13.84
N ALA A 101 -3.65 20.12 14.58
CA ALA A 101 -4.66 19.16 15.04
C ALA A 101 -5.52 18.69 13.86
N ARG A 102 -5.96 19.62 13.00
CA ARG A 102 -6.68 19.32 11.76
C ARG A 102 -5.83 18.51 10.79
N CYS A 103 -4.58 18.90 10.56
CA CYS A 103 -3.65 18.16 9.70
C CYS A 103 -3.43 16.74 10.21
N GLY A 104 -3.16 16.57 11.52
CA GLY A 104 -2.99 15.25 12.12
C GLY A 104 -4.25 14.38 12.06
N ALA A 105 -5.44 14.95 12.26
CA ALA A 105 -6.71 14.23 12.15
C ALA A 105 -6.97 13.77 10.71
N SER A 106 -6.74 14.65 9.73
CA SER A 106 -6.79 14.33 8.30
C SER A 106 -5.84 13.18 7.95
N ALA A 107 -4.57 13.27 8.36
CA ALA A 107 -3.56 12.24 8.05
C ALA A 107 -3.92 10.86 8.63
N ARG A 108 -4.44 10.80 9.88
CA ARG A 108 -4.90 9.54 10.48
C ARG A 108 -6.05 8.91 9.69
N ARG A 109 -7.01 9.72 9.22
CA ARG A 109 -8.10 9.23 8.37
C ARG A 109 -7.59 8.75 7.01
N GLY A 110 -6.66 9.49 6.40
CA GLY A 110 -6.00 9.11 5.15
C GLY A 110 -5.29 7.76 5.26
N LEU A 111 -4.44 7.59 6.28
CA LEU A 111 -3.75 6.33 6.57
C LEU A 111 -4.73 5.18 6.76
N GLN A 112 -5.78 5.39 7.56
CA GLN A 112 -6.80 4.35 7.79
C GLN A 112 -7.52 3.94 6.51
N ARG A 113 -7.81 4.88 5.61
CA ARG A 113 -8.40 4.59 4.29
C ARG A 113 -7.44 3.82 3.39
N MET A 114 -6.15 4.19 3.38
CA MET A 114 -5.11 3.51 2.60
C MET A 114 -4.94 2.03 3.00
N LEU A 115 -5.19 1.66 4.27
CA LEU A 115 -5.21 0.25 4.67
C LEU A 115 -6.27 -0.56 3.89
N GLY A 116 -7.36 0.08 3.46
CA GLY A 116 -8.38 -0.54 2.62
C GLY A 116 -7.94 -0.88 1.20
N TYR A 117 -6.74 -0.43 0.80
CA TYR A 117 -6.11 -0.70 -0.49
C TYR A 117 -4.83 -1.53 -0.36
N GLY A 118 -4.57 -2.14 0.79
CA GLY A 118 -3.38 -2.96 0.99
C GLY A 118 -2.10 -2.17 1.25
N VAL A 119 -2.19 -0.86 1.52
CA VAL A 119 -1.02 -0.01 1.74
C VAL A 119 -0.37 -0.32 3.08
N THR A 120 0.94 -0.58 3.05
CA THR A 120 1.79 -0.80 4.24
C THR A 120 2.97 0.14 4.30
N ALA A 121 3.25 0.89 3.22
CA ALA A 121 4.24 1.95 3.19
C ALA A 121 3.73 3.21 2.46
N VAL A 122 4.20 4.38 2.87
CA VAL A 122 3.89 5.66 2.25
C VAL A 122 5.17 6.44 1.97
N ALA A 123 5.29 7.01 0.78
CA ALA A 123 6.42 7.87 0.43
C ALA A 123 6.27 9.26 1.05
N GLY A 124 7.28 9.71 1.79
CA GLY A 124 7.42 11.07 2.29
C GLY A 124 8.08 12.03 1.28
N PRO A 125 8.77 13.08 1.74
CA PRO A 125 9.01 13.43 3.16
C PRO A 125 7.73 13.89 3.86
N PHE A 126 7.75 13.99 5.20
CA PHE A 126 6.66 14.56 5.98
C PHE A 126 7.18 15.73 6.80
N GLU A 127 6.82 16.95 6.39
CA GLU A 127 7.28 18.20 6.99
C GLU A 127 6.52 18.52 8.29
N ARG A 128 5.25 18.13 8.37
CA ARG A 128 4.40 18.41 9.53
C ARG A 128 4.65 17.42 10.67
N ALA A 129 4.82 17.93 11.88
CA ALA A 129 5.04 17.10 13.06
C ALA A 129 3.83 16.20 13.37
N SER A 130 2.62 16.73 13.20
CA SER A 130 1.38 15.97 13.35
C SER A 130 1.27 14.80 12.36
N VAL A 131 1.75 14.98 11.11
CA VAL A 131 1.74 13.95 10.08
C VAL A 131 2.78 12.87 10.37
N ARG A 132 4.03 13.25 10.71
CA ARG A 132 5.04 12.29 11.18
C ARG A 132 4.54 11.44 12.35
N THR A 133 3.87 12.07 13.32
CA THR A 133 3.27 11.38 14.46
C THR A 133 2.17 10.42 14.02
N ALA A 134 1.31 10.82 13.08
CA ALA A 134 0.26 9.97 12.54
C ALA A 134 0.83 8.73 11.83
N VAL A 135 1.86 8.91 10.98
CA VAL A 135 2.54 7.82 10.27
C VAL A 135 3.17 6.86 11.26
N ALA A 136 4.00 7.37 12.20
CA ALA A 136 4.70 6.56 13.20
C ALA A 136 3.76 5.71 14.06
N ARG A 137 2.55 6.21 14.37
CA ARG A 137 1.57 5.51 15.23
C ARG A 137 0.64 4.57 14.46
N SER A 138 0.60 4.64 13.13
CA SER A 138 -0.28 3.79 12.31
C SER A 138 0.30 2.39 12.08
N GLY A 139 1.61 2.22 12.25
CA GLY A 139 2.33 0.98 11.89
C GLY A 139 2.72 0.90 10.41
N VAL A 140 2.21 1.81 9.57
CA VAL A 140 2.63 1.99 8.17
C VAL A 140 4.06 2.53 8.15
N VAL A 141 4.88 2.00 7.23
CA VAL A 141 6.26 2.45 7.06
C VAL A 141 6.29 3.80 6.33
N GLY A 142 6.84 4.83 6.98
CA GLY A 142 7.15 6.09 6.33
C GLY A 142 8.49 6.00 5.62
N LEU A 143 8.49 6.05 4.29
CA LEU A 143 9.72 6.09 3.51
C LEU A 143 10.22 7.52 3.40
N PRO A 144 11.54 7.76 3.41
CA PRO A 144 12.05 9.05 3.00
C PRO A 144 11.53 9.36 1.60
N GLY A 145 11.32 10.64 1.30
CA GLY A 145 11.02 11.03 -0.07
C GLY A 145 12.15 10.55 -0.95
N SER A 146 11.87 9.56 -1.80
CA SER A 146 12.77 9.27 -2.88
C SER A 146 12.74 10.51 -3.77
N ALA A 147 13.89 11.12 -3.99
CA ALA A 147 14.11 11.88 -5.21
C ALA A 147 13.95 10.86 -6.35
N VAL A 148 12.69 10.53 -6.70
CA VAL A 148 12.40 9.94 -7.99
C VAL A 148 12.84 11.02 -8.97
N SER A 149 14.08 10.80 -9.41
CA SER A 149 14.80 11.58 -10.36
C SER A 149 13.86 11.94 -11.50
N SER A 150 14.06 13.15 -12.01
CA SER A 150 13.60 13.75 -13.26
C SER A 150 13.68 12.88 -14.54
N ALA A 151 13.76 11.55 -14.42
CA ALA A 151 13.88 10.59 -15.51
C ALA A 151 12.57 10.39 -16.30
N VAL A 152 11.41 10.74 -15.75
CA VAL A 152 10.16 10.87 -16.55
C VAL A 152 9.98 12.27 -17.16
N ALA A 153 10.82 13.25 -16.79
CA ALA A 153 10.81 14.60 -17.36
C ALA A 153 11.76 14.77 -18.56
N SER A 154 12.63 13.80 -18.84
CA SER A 154 13.65 13.93 -19.90
C SER A 154 13.22 13.40 -21.27
N ALA A 155 11.97 12.98 -21.45
CA ALA A 155 11.45 12.56 -22.77
C ALA A 155 10.82 13.71 -23.59
N VAL A 156 10.83 14.94 -23.08
CA VAL A 156 10.40 16.14 -23.83
C VAL A 156 11.46 17.22 -23.73
N SER A 157 12.50 17.08 -24.55
CA SER A 157 13.37 18.20 -24.90
C SER A 157 13.91 18.03 -26.31
N SER A 158 13.11 18.48 -27.28
CA SER A 158 13.62 19.03 -28.53
C SER A 158 12.59 20.01 -29.11
N GLY A 159 12.85 21.32 -28.92
CA GLY A 159 12.12 22.41 -29.56
C GLY A 159 12.10 23.68 -28.70
N GLY A 160 13.00 24.63 -28.97
CA GLY A 160 13.24 25.81 -28.15
C GLY A 160 12.42 27.09 -28.44
N VAL A 161 12.72 28.09 -27.60
CA VAL A 161 12.49 29.57 -27.61
C VAL A 161 11.03 30.07 -27.64
N ASP A 162 10.54 31.03 -26.84
CA ASP A 162 11.15 32.25 -26.27
C ASP A 162 10.28 32.84 -25.10
N GLY A 163 10.90 33.51 -24.10
CA GLY A 163 10.39 34.69 -23.38
C GLY A 163 9.27 34.62 -22.29
N GLY A 164 9.62 34.95 -21.03
CA GLY A 164 8.73 35.58 -20.03
C GLY A 164 8.86 35.09 -18.56
N PRO A 165 8.93 35.96 -17.53
CA PRO A 165 9.17 35.54 -16.15
C PRO A 165 7.88 35.45 -15.29
N GLU A 166 7.96 34.59 -14.27
CA GLU A 166 7.14 34.50 -13.04
C GLU A 166 5.71 33.91 -13.13
N GLY A 167 5.56 32.76 -12.48
CA GLY A 167 4.29 32.08 -12.26
C GLY A 167 4.51 30.58 -12.13
N SER A 168 4.97 30.13 -10.96
CA SER A 168 5.06 28.72 -10.56
C SER A 168 3.85 27.92 -11.02
N GLY A 169 4.04 27.10 -12.05
CA GLY A 169 2.97 26.35 -12.70
C GLY A 169 2.33 25.32 -11.77
N PRO A 170 1.06 24.94 -12.02
CA PRO A 170 0.42 23.87 -11.29
C PRO A 170 1.16 22.57 -11.61
N LEU A 171 1.83 22.00 -10.61
CA LEU A 171 2.52 20.72 -10.74
C LEU A 171 1.47 19.62 -10.97
N ASP A 172 1.32 19.30 -12.25
CA ASP A 172 0.80 18.08 -12.86
C ASP A 172 -0.51 17.52 -12.26
N GLY A 173 -1.62 17.76 -12.97
CA GLY A 173 -2.98 17.31 -12.66
C GLY A 173 -3.21 15.80 -12.79
N GLY A 174 -2.17 14.99 -12.58
CA GLY A 174 -2.28 13.54 -12.51
C GLY A 174 -3.09 13.10 -11.30
N ALA A 175 -3.92 12.07 -11.48
CA ALA A 175 -4.67 11.46 -10.39
C ALA A 175 -3.70 10.97 -9.30
N ARG A 176 -3.96 11.33 -8.03
CA ARG A 176 -3.21 10.89 -6.84
C ARG A 176 -4.11 9.98 -6.01
N PRO A 177 -4.41 8.75 -6.49
CA PRO A 177 -5.39 7.88 -5.85
C PRO A 177 -4.88 7.33 -4.51
N LEU A 178 -5.84 6.94 -3.66
CA LEU A 178 -5.56 6.17 -2.45
C LEU A 178 -5.03 4.76 -2.78
N ASP A 179 -5.46 4.21 -3.91
CA ASP A 179 -5.06 2.90 -4.42
C ASP A 179 -3.83 3.00 -5.33
N PRO A 180 -2.67 2.45 -4.95
CA PRO A 180 -1.51 2.39 -5.83
C PRO A 180 -1.77 1.60 -7.11
N LEU A 181 -2.61 0.55 -7.09
CA LEU A 181 -2.89 -0.29 -8.27
C LEU A 181 -3.75 0.40 -9.32
N ALA A 182 -4.34 1.56 -9.00
CA ALA A 182 -5.07 2.36 -9.97
C ALA A 182 -4.15 3.06 -10.98
N VAL A 183 -2.85 3.20 -10.66
CA VAL A 183 -1.89 3.98 -11.45
C VAL A 183 -0.52 3.34 -11.59
N LEU A 184 -0.23 2.26 -10.85
CA LEU A 184 1.01 1.51 -10.94
C LEU A 184 0.75 0.04 -11.29
N PRO A 185 1.63 -0.58 -12.09
CA PRO A 185 1.70 -2.03 -12.19
C PRO A 185 1.95 -2.66 -10.81
N PHE A 186 1.40 -3.86 -10.59
CA PHE A 186 1.48 -4.54 -9.29
C PHE A 186 2.93 -4.71 -8.80
N ALA A 187 3.85 -5.12 -9.67
CA ALA A 187 5.28 -5.29 -9.35
C ALA A 187 5.98 -3.98 -8.90
N GLU A 188 5.49 -2.82 -9.35
CA GLU A 188 6.03 -1.51 -8.96
C GLU A 188 5.34 -0.94 -7.71
N ALA A 189 4.11 -1.39 -7.44
CA ALA A 189 3.32 -0.96 -6.30
C ALA A 189 3.70 -1.68 -5.01
N VAL A 190 4.25 -2.90 -5.06
CA VAL A 190 4.62 -3.68 -3.86
C VAL A 190 5.76 -3.04 -3.08
N TYR A 191 5.73 -3.23 -1.76
CA TYR A 191 6.76 -2.79 -0.84
C TYR A 191 7.38 -3.98 -0.10
N GLY A 192 8.64 -4.28 -0.41
CA GLY A 192 9.38 -5.37 0.20
C GLY A 192 8.93 -6.74 -0.32
N ARG A 193 9.13 -7.77 0.51
CA ARG A 193 8.84 -9.17 0.20
C ARG A 193 8.30 -9.90 1.44
N VAL A 194 7.54 -10.96 1.25
CA VAL A 194 7.13 -11.87 2.32
C VAL A 194 8.17 -12.99 2.43
N ALA A 195 9.10 -12.84 3.36
CA ALA A 195 10.20 -13.79 3.56
C ALA A 195 10.32 -14.20 5.03
N VAL A 196 10.77 -15.42 5.27
CA VAL A 196 11.03 -15.96 6.62
C VAL A 196 11.96 -15.02 7.41
N GLY A 197 11.60 -14.74 8.66
CA GLY A 197 12.29 -13.79 9.54
C GLY A 197 11.99 -12.32 9.23
N GLY A 198 11.31 -12.02 8.12
CA GLY A 198 10.86 -10.67 7.78
C GLY A 198 9.65 -10.23 8.60
N ARG A 199 9.41 -8.91 8.64
CA ARG A 199 8.20 -8.35 9.27
C ARG A 199 6.97 -8.82 8.50
N ALA A 200 5.93 -9.23 9.21
CA ALA A 200 4.67 -9.68 8.62
C ALA A 200 3.81 -8.49 8.18
N ASP A 201 4.27 -7.81 7.13
CA ASP A 201 3.56 -6.76 6.41
C ASP A 201 3.13 -7.27 5.03
N PHE A 202 1.85 -7.59 4.89
CA PHE A 202 1.32 -8.16 3.65
C PHE A 202 -0.15 -7.79 3.48
N ALA A 203 -0.64 -7.94 2.26
CA ALA A 203 -2.03 -7.72 1.91
C ALA A 203 -2.60 -8.92 1.13
N VAL A 204 -3.92 -9.04 1.19
CA VAL A 204 -4.69 -10.06 0.49
C VAL A 204 -5.61 -9.37 -0.49
N PHE A 205 -5.58 -9.79 -1.74
CA PHE A 205 -6.30 -9.15 -2.84
C PHE A 205 -7.22 -10.14 -3.54
N ALA A 206 -8.38 -9.66 -3.97
CA ALA A 206 -9.16 -10.32 -4.99
C ALA A 206 -8.37 -10.37 -6.30
N THR A 207 -8.52 -11.46 -7.03
CA THR A 207 -7.98 -11.64 -8.38
C THR A 207 -9.11 -11.51 -9.40
N ALA A 208 -8.81 -10.99 -10.59
CA ALA A 208 -9.68 -11.24 -11.73
C ALA A 208 -9.61 -12.74 -12.07
N ALA A 209 -10.74 -13.33 -12.48
CA ALA A 209 -10.76 -14.71 -12.93
C ALA A 209 -9.84 -14.86 -14.15
N VAL A 210 -8.78 -15.65 -14.03
CA VAL A 210 -7.88 -15.90 -15.16
C VAL A 210 -8.52 -16.97 -16.05
N VAL A 211 -9.01 -16.56 -17.22
CA VAL A 211 -9.28 -17.50 -18.31
C VAL A 211 -7.91 -17.81 -18.95
N GLY A 212 -7.34 -18.96 -18.56
CA GLY A 212 -6.10 -19.49 -19.15
C GLY A 212 -4.81 -19.00 -18.48
N GLY A 213 -4.25 -19.84 -17.60
CA GLY A 213 -2.81 -20.03 -17.33
C GLY A 213 -1.92 -18.85 -16.86
N GLY A 214 -2.37 -17.60 -16.95
CA GLY A 214 -1.62 -16.43 -16.50
C GLY A 214 -1.64 -16.31 -14.97
N GLY A 215 -0.51 -15.95 -14.36
CA GLY A 215 -0.37 -15.83 -12.91
C GLY A 215 -1.45 -14.92 -12.27
N ALA A 216 -1.70 -15.13 -10.97
CA ALA A 216 -2.73 -14.40 -10.26
C ALA A 216 -2.32 -12.93 -10.07
N GLN A 217 -3.15 -12.00 -10.57
CA GLN A 217 -2.91 -10.57 -10.51
C GLN A 217 -3.97 -9.90 -9.65
N PRO A 218 -3.57 -9.15 -8.61
CA PRO A 218 -4.48 -8.31 -7.84
C PRO A 218 -5.23 -7.30 -8.71
N VAL A 219 -6.50 -7.05 -8.38
CA VAL A 219 -7.29 -5.99 -9.01
C VAL A 219 -7.25 -4.71 -8.16
N ALA A 220 -7.24 -3.55 -8.83
CA ALA A 220 -7.45 -2.26 -8.17
C ALA A 220 -8.78 -2.26 -7.39
N GLY A 221 -8.77 -1.70 -6.19
CA GLY A 221 -9.88 -1.72 -5.24
C GLY A 221 -10.20 -3.11 -4.70
N GLY A 222 -9.37 -4.11 -4.97
CA GLY A 222 -9.60 -5.52 -4.64
C GLY A 222 -9.06 -5.98 -3.29
N CYS A 223 -8.49 -5.10 -2.47
CA CYS A 223 -7.95 -5.50 -1.17
C CYS A 223 -9.05 -6.06 -0.25
N LEU A 224 -8.80 -7.25 0.27
CA LEU A 224 -9.64 -8.01 1.20
C LEU A 224 -9.12 -7.91 2.63
N ALA A 225 -7.80 -7.78 2.81
CA ALA A 225 -7.18 -7.67 4.11
C ALA A 225 -5.80 -7.01 4.03
N THR A 226 -5.43 -6.32 5.11
CA THR A 226 -4.09 -5.75 5.30
C THR A 226 -3.57 -6.17 6.66
N VAL A 227 -2.36 -6.68 6.69
CA VAL A 227 -1.65 -7.13 7.88
C VAL A 227 -0.41 -6.27 8.07
N LEU A 228 -0.23 -5.72 9.27
CA LEU A 228 0.95 -4.93 9.67
C LEU A 228 1.54 -5.53 10.93
N GLY A 229 2.83 -5.90 10.90
CA GLY A 229 3.51 -6.58 12.01
C GLY A 229 2.69 -7.77 12.54
N GLY A 230 2.13 -8.57 11.64
CA GLY A 230 1.32 -9.75 11.98
C GLY A 230 -0.08 -9.47 12.53
N ARG A 231 -0.50 -8.20 12.63
CA ARG A 231 -1.84 -7.80 13.07
C ARG A 231 -2.73 -7.52 11.87
N LEU A 232 -3.90 -8.14 11.82
CA LEU A 232 -4.93 -7.86 10.82
C LEU A 232 -5.57 -6.49 11.12
N VAL A 233 -5.11 -5.45 10.42
CA VAL A 233 -5.52 -4.04 10.64
C VAL A 233 -6.67 -3.59 9.74
N TYR A 234 -6.86 -4.28 8.60
CA TYR A 234 -8.01 -4.11 7.72
C TYR A 234 -8.56 -5.46 7.31
N ARG A 235 -9.88 -5.56 7.24
CA ARG A 235 -10.60 -6.69 6.65
C ARG A 235 -11.86 -6.16 5.97
N ARG A 236 -11.99 -6.44 4.68
CA ARG A 236 -13.21 -6.18 3.92
C ARG A 236 -14.32 -7.11 4.42
N ARG A 237 -15.51 -6.55 4.62
CA ARG A 237 -16.70 -7.29 5.04
C ARG A 237 -17.37 -7.97 3.86
#